data_AF-A0A2V7NAE5-F1
#
_entry.id   AF-A0A2V7NAE5-F1
#
_cell.length_a   1.000
_cell.length_b   1.000
_cell.length_c   1.000
_cell.angle_alpha   90.00
_cell.angle_beta   90.00
_cell.angle_gamma   90.00
#
_symmetry.space_group_name_H-M   'P 1'
#
loop_
_entity.id
_entity.type
_entity.pdbx_description
1 polymer ?
#
loop_
_entity_poly.entity_id
_entity_poly.type
_entity_poly.pdbx_seq_one_letter_code
_entity_poly.pdbx_strand_id
1 'polypeptide(L)'
;MGTISSGYDSPTVAALARDAGLEDAITFDRSTRGEPDSGAAIAAALGIRLSVVPHDAWRVTALPEIPFVASDAKGEDVYFKGAEAALAGRVLLTGFHGDLVWGRGFTPRGFDIVRGDQSGLSLSEYRLGVGFLHCPVPFLGVRQIAETQRISRSREMTPWDVDAGYSRPICRRILETAGVPREAFGMRKQTASVLFFERGDFLSPPSLADFHSWLERHMPGAGEAAPGLWQAPARAAGRLLDEAARLSPHRLRLLQSLGTRIGARGRREPLFRYLFPWALERARQRYGSLPEPRARPEPRPPVGIVDG
;
A
#
# COMPACT_ATOMS: atom_id res chain seq x y z
N MET A 1 -16.49 -5.30 -3.50
CA MET A 1 -15.99 -4.91 -2.15
C MET A 1 -15.07 -3.73 -2.34
N GLY A 2 -15.22 -2.66 -1.56
CA GLY A 2 -14.38 -1.47 -1.63
C GLY A 2 -13.49 -1.33 -0.40
N THR A 3 -12.58 -0.36 -0.43
CA THR A 3 -11.95 0.18 0.78
C THR A 3 -12.42 1.60 1.02
N ILE A 4 -12.58 2.00 2.27
CA ILE A 4 -12.90 3.38 2.67
C ILE A 4 -12.00 3.74 3.85
N SER A 5 -11.29 4.87 3.75
CA SER A 5 -10.55 5.48 4.87
C SER A 5 -10.95 6.95 5.00
N SER A 6 -10.33 7.71 5.90
CA SER A 6 -10.57 9.16 6.02
C SER A 6 -9.89 10.01 4.92
N GLY A 7 -9.17 9.37 3.99
CA GLY A 7 -8.47 10.03 2.88
C GLY A 7 -9.40 10.50 1.74
N TYR A 8 -8.83 10.79 0.58
CA TYR A 8 -9.61 11.10 -0.62
C TYR A 8 -9.85 9.88 -1.51
N ASP A 9 -8.84 9.02 -1.67
CA ASP A 9 -8.80 8.09 -2.81
C ASP A 9 -9.83 6.96 -2.67
N SER A 10 -9.75 6.21 -1.58
CA SER A 10 -10.64 5.09 -1.28
C SER A 10 -12.12 5.53 -1.21
N PRO A 11 -12.47 6.64 -0.52
CA PRO A 11 -13.81 7.23 -0.62
C PRO A 11 -14.26 7.58 -2.03
N THR A 12 -13.39 8.19 -2.85
CA THR A 12 -13.74 8.56 -4.23
C THR A 12 -14.07 7.32 -5.04
N VAL A 13 -13.28 6.26 -4.88
CA VAL A 13 -13.55 4.96 -5.51
C VAL A 13 -14.88 4.39 -5.05
N ALA A 14 -15.16 4.43 -3.75
CA ALA A 14 -16.42 3.93 -3.21
C ALA A 14 -17.63 4.70 -3.74
N ALA A 15 -17.54 6.03 -3.83
CA ALA A 15 -18.59 6.88 -4.38
C ALA A 15 -18.84 6.58 -5.87
N LEU A 16 -17.78 6.46 -6.68
CA LEU A 16 -17.89 6.12 -8.11
C LEU A 16 -18.46 4.71 -8.33
N ALA A 17 -18.04 3.75 -7.51
CA ALA A 17 -18.45 2.36 -7.65
C ALA A 17 -19.85 2.07 -7.09
N ARG A 18 -20.44 2.99 -6.31
CA ARG A 18 -21.80 2.85 -5.80
C ARG A 18 -22.81 2.64 -6.93
N ASP A 19 -22.69 3.43 -7.99
CA ASP A 19 -23.57 3.34 -9.15
C ASP A 19 -23.36 2.04 -9.96
N ALA A 20 -22.22 1.37 -9.74
CA ALA A 20 -21.91 0.04 -10.27
C ALA A 20 -22.27 -1.11 -9.30
N GLY A 21 -23.04 -0.84 -8.24
CA GLY A 21 -23.52 -1.85 -7.28
C GLY A 21 -22.59 -2.13 -6.10
N LEU A 22 -21.70 -1.19 -5.73
CA LEU A 22 -20.87 -1.37 -4.54
C LEU A 22 -21.70 -1.19 -3.26
N GLU A 23 -21.92 -2.27 -2.53
CA GLU A 23 -22.66 -2.26 -1.25
C GLU A 23 -21.80 -2.47 -0.01
N ASP A 24 -20.66 -3.16 -0.14
CA ASP A 24 -19.78 -3.53 0.98
C ASP A 24 -18.39 -2.88 0.84
N ALA A 25 -17.85 -2.40 1.95
CA ALA A 25 -16.47 -1.96 2.05
C ALA A 25 -15.81 -2.40 3.37
N ILE A 26 -14.48 -2.40 3.36
CA ILE A 26 -13.65 -2.52 4.57
C ILE A 26 -12.95 -1.20 4.90
N THR A 27 -12.72 -0.95 6.19
CA THR A 27 -11.81 0.09 6.69
C THR A 27 -10.85 -0.55 7.70
N PHE A 28 -9.69 0.07 7.88
CA PHE A 28 -8.80 -0.27 8.99
C PHE A 28 -9.05 0.71 10.15
N ASP A 29 -8.93 0.24 11.38
CA ASP A 29 -9.22 1.03 12.59
C ASP A 29 -8.23 2.20 12.82
N ARG A 30 -6.99 2.04 12.36
CA ARG A 30 -5.92 3.03 12.51
C ARG A 30 -4.89 2.99 11.39
N SER A 31 -4.15 4.08 11.28
CA SER A 31 -2.96 4.22 10.42
C SER A 31 -1.73 3.52 11.02
N THR A 32 -0.65 3.43 10.24
CA THR A 32 0.69 2.97 10.66
C THR A 32 1.19 3.68 11.92
N ARG A 33 0.76 4.94 12.14
CA ARG A 33 1.13 5.78 13.28
C ARG A 33 0.18 5.64 14.48
N GLY A 34 -0.87 4.85 14.35
CA GLY A 34 -1.89 4.64 15.39
C GLY A 34 -2.98 5.71 15.43
N GLU A 35 -2.98 6.67 14.49
CA GLU A 35 -4.05 7.66 14.37
C GLU A 35 -5.32 6.98 13.82
N PRO A 36 -6.53 7.31 14.32
CA PRO A 36 -7.77 6.80 13.76
C PRO A 36 -7.91 7.18 12.28
N ASP A 37 -8.16 6.19 11.42
CA ASP A 37 -8.29 6.37 9.96
C ASP A 37 -9.61 5.78 9.42
N SER A 38 -10.64 5.77 10.26
CA SER A 38 -11.92 5.15 9.93
C SER A 38 -12.72 5.97 8.89
N GLY A 39 -13.16 5.30 7.83
CA GLY A 39 -14.09 5.83 6.84
C GLY A 39 -15.57 5.78 7.22
N ALA A 40 -15.92 5.55 8.49
CA ALA A 40 -17.30 5.27 8.94
C ALA A 40 -18.33 6.34 8.55
N ALA A 41 -18.03 7.62 8.78
CA ALA A 41 -18.94 8.71 8.44
C ALA A 41 -19.20 8.79 6.92
N ILE A 42 -18.17 8.50 6.12
CA ILE A 42 -18.25 8.48 4.65
C ILE A 42 -19.10 7.31 4.19
N ALA A 43 -18.86 6.12 4.73
CA ALA A 43 -19.63 4.92 4.38
C ALA A 43 -21.13 5.10 4.70
N ALA A 44 -21.44 5.69 5.87
CA ALA A 44 -22.82 6.01 6.26
C ALA A 44 -23.47 6.99 5.27
N ALA A 45 -22.77 8.07 4.88
CA ALA A 45 -23.28 9.03 3.90
C ALA A 45 -23.50 8.41 2.52
N LEU A 46 -22.67 7.43 2.12
CA LEU A 46 -22.79 6.74 0.85
C LEU A 46 -23.77 5.56 0.86
N GLY A 47 -24.29 5.16 2.03
CA GLY A 47 -25.15 3.98 2.19
C GLY A 47 -24.41 2.65 2.02
N ILE A 48 -23.11 2.61 2.30
CA ILE A 48 -22.24 1.43 2.14
C ILE A 48 -22.07 0.73 3.48
N ARG A 49 -22.23 -0.60 3.50
CA ARG A 49 -21.97 -1.43 4.68
C ARG A 49 -20.46 -1.50 4.93
N LEU A 50 -20.04 -1.07 6.12
CA LEU A 50 -18.63 -0.99 6.48
C LEU A 50 -18.25 -2.05 7.50
N SER A 51 -17.23 -2.85 7.16
CA SER A 51 -16.57 -3.75 8.11
C SER A 51 -15.26 -3.13 8.60
N VAL A 52 -15.10 -2.97 9.91
CA VAL A 52 -13.87 -2.47 10.53
C VAL A 52 -12.92 -3.62 10.80
N VAL A 53 -11.72 -3.55 10.25
CA VAL A 53 -10.68 -4.57 10.41
C VAL A 53 -9.58 -3.99 11.31
N PRO A 54 -9.23 -4.64 12.44
CA PRO A 54 -8.10 -4.20 13.24
C PRO A 54 -6.81 -4.26 12.42
N HIS A 55 -6.05 -3.17 12.39
CA HIS A 55 -4.84 -3.02 11.58
C HIS A 55 -3.80 -4.13 11.85
N ASP A 56 -3.72 -4.60 13.10
CA ASP A 56 -2.77 -5.63 13.53
C ASP A 56 -3.39 -7.05 13.59
N ALA A 57 -4.61 -7.25 13.08
CA ALA A 57 -5.28 -8.55 13.08
C ALA A 57 -4.49 -9.66 12.37
N TRP A 58 -3.57 -9.30 11.48
CA TRP A 58 -2.70 -10.24 10.80
C TRP A 58 -1.74 -10.98 11.76
N ARG A 59 -1.37 -10.37 12.88
CA ARG A 59 -0.33 -10.89 13.80
C ARG A 59 -0.70 -12.20 14.50
N VAL A 60 -1.99 -12.54 14.56
CA VAL A 60 -2.47 -13.78 15.19
C VAL A 60 -2.51 -14.97 14.24
N THR A 61 -2.27 -14.75 12.94
CA THR A 61 -2.19 -15.84 11.96
C THR A 61 -0.78 -16.41 11.94
N ALA A 62 -0.64 -17.69 11.60
CA ALA A 62 0.66 -18.29 11.35
C ALA A 62 1.21 -17.83 9.99
N LEU A 63 2.46 -17.35 10.01
CA LEU A 63 3.22 -16.97 8.81
C LEU A 63 2.51 -15.99 7.83
N PRO A 64 1.84 -14.93 8.33
CA PRO A 64 0.99 -14.05 7.52
C PRO A 64 1.76 -13.24 6.48
N GLU A 65 3.03 -12.91 6.73
CA GLU A 65 3.86 -12.01 5.94
C GLU A 65 4.35 -12.65 4.64
N ILE A 66 4.48 -13.98 4.61
CA ILE A 66 5.07 -14.74 3.48
C ILE A 66 4.51 -14.30 2.13
N PRO A 67 3.19 -14.35 1.86
CA PRO A 67 2.68 -13.98 0.55
C PRO A 67 2.92 -12.51 0.23
N PHE A 68 2.91 -11.64 1.23
CA PHE A 68 3.10 -10.20 1.01
C PHE A 68 4.55 -9.88 0.65
N VAL A 69 5.50 -10.39 1.43
CA VAL A 69 6.93 -10.18 1.19
C VAL A 69 7.38 -10.86 -0.10
N ALA A 70 6.91 -12.08 -0.39
CA ALA A 70 7.31 -12.81 -1.59
C ALA A 70 6.91 -12.08 -2.89
N SER A 71 5.93 -11.17 -2.83
CA SER A 71 5.44 -10.43 -3.99
C SER A 71 6.30 -9.22 -4.37
N ASP A 72 6.84 -8.49 -3.39
CA ASP A 72 7.46 -7.18 -3.64
C ASP A 72 8.70 -6.86 -2.78
N ALA A 73 9.16 -7.84 -1.99
CA ALA A 73 10.24 -7.74 -1.02
C ALA A 73 10.00 -6.77 0.15
N LYS A 74 8.79 -6.21 0.30
CA LYS A 74 8.43 -5.28 1.39
C LYS A 74 7.30 -5.81 2.25
N GLY A 75 6.24 -6.32 1.66
CA GLY A 75 5.07 -6.85 2.36
C GLY A 75 4.10 -5.80 2.90
N GLU A 76 4.16 -4.56 2.41
CA GLU A 76 3.55 -3.41 3.07
C GLU A 76 2.03 -3.47 3.29
N ASP A 77 1.32 -4.30 2.50
CA ASP A 77 -0.12 -4.51 2.58
C ASP A 77 -0.56 -5.69 3.46
N VAL A 78 0.33 -6.25 4.29
CA VAL A 78 0.00 -7.36 5.22
C VAL A 78 -1.22 -7.09 6.11
N TYR A 79 -1.53 -5.82 6.37
CA TYR A 79 -2.70 -5.42 7.15
C TYR A 79 -4.03 -5.87 6.50
N PHE A 80 -4.06 -6.15 5.20
CA PHE A 80 -5.21 -6.76 4.52
C PHE A 80 -5.49 -8.21 4.95
N LYS A 81 -4.53 -8.90 5.59
CA LYS A 81 -4.71 -10.29 6.04
C LYS A 81 -5.86 -10.42 7.04
N GLY A 82 -6.13 -9.39 7.85
CA GLY A 82 -7.28 -9.37 8.76
C GLY A 82 -8.64 -9.40 8.04
N ALA A 83 -8.68 -9.06 6.75
CA ALA A 83 -9.89 -9.02 5.94
C ALA A 83 -10.07 -10.26 5.04
N GLU A 84 -9.23 -11.30 5.20
CA GLU A 84 -9.17 -12.46 4.28
C GLU A 84 -10.55 -13.05 3.92
N ALA A 85 -11.36 -13.36 4.93
CA ALA A 85 -12.69 -13.93 4.73
C ALA A 85 -13.63 -12.99 3.96
N ALA A 86 -13.49 -11.67 4.13
CA ALA A 86 -14.29 -10.68 3.43
C ALA A 86 -13.84 -10.47 1.98
N LEU A 87 -12.60 -10.85 1.64
CA LEU A 87 -12.01 -10.68 0.30
C LEU A 87 -12.24 -11.90 -0.61
N ALA A 88 -12.27 -13.11 -0.04
CA ALA A 88 -12.37 -14.35 -0.80
C ALA A 88 -13.52 -14.34 -1.84
N GLY A 89 -13.20 -14.65 -3.10
CA GLY A 89 -14.14 -14.71 -4.20
C GLY A 89 -14.69 -13.35 -4.67
N ARG A 90 -14.11 -12.22 -4.24
CA ARG A 90 -14.61 -10.88 -4.56
C ARG A 90 -13.66 -10.08 -5.45
N VAL A 91 -14.20 -9.00 -6.02
CA VAL A 91 -13.41 -7.90 -6.58
C VAL A 91 -13.18 -6.86 -5.47
N LEU A 92 -11.92 -6.55 -5.21
CA LEU A 92 -11.47 -5.51 -4.29
C LEU A 92 -11.14 -4.23 -5.06
N LEU A 93 -11.92 -3.18 -4.84
CA LEU A 93 -11.70 -1.85 -5.39
C LEU A 93 -10.85 -1.03 -4.40
N THR A 94 -9.73 -0.49 -4.86
CA THR A 94 -8.87 0.37 -4.03
C THR A 94 -8.56 1.70 -4.69
N GLY A 95 -8.25 2.70 -3.87
CA GLY A 95 -7.75 4.01 -4.28
C GLY A 95 -6.23 4.07 -4.51
N PHE A 96 -5.54 2.92 -4.67
CA PHE A 96 -4.09 2.93 -4.88
C PHE A 96 -3.71 3.72 -6.13
N HIS A 97 -2.63 4.50 -6.04
CA HIS A 97 -2.16 5.44 -7.07
C HIS A 97 -3.06 6.68 -7.28
N GLY A 98 -4.15 6.83 -6.53
CA GLY A 98 -5.03 8.00 -6.61
C GLY A 98 -4.34 9.32 -6.22
N ASP A 99 -3.26 9.25 -5.44
CA ASP A 99 -2.48 10.42 -5.06
C ASP A 99 -1.76 11.12 -6.21
N LEU A 100 -1.30 10.36 -7.19
CA LEU A 100 -0.72 10.89 -8.43
C LEU A 100 -1.79 11.21 -9.47
N VAL A 101 -2.82 10.37 -9.58
CA VAL A 101 -3.87 10.52 -10.60
C VAL A 101 -4.77 11.73 -10.34
N TRP A 102 -5.15 11.96 -9.08
CA TRP A 102 -6.09 13.02 -8.69
C TRP A 102 -5.44 14.17 -7.93
N GLY A 103 -4.17 14.05 -7.53
CA GLY A 103 -3.43 15.08 -6.81
C GLY A 103 -2.80 16.11 -7.73
N ARG A 104 -2.99 17.41 -7.45
CA ARG A 104 -2.47 18.50 -8.30
C ARG A 104 -0.94 18.56 -8.44
N GLY A 105 -0.21 17.94 -7.51
CA GLY A 105 1.26 18.02 -7.42
C GLY A 105 2.02 17.21 -8.47
N PHE A 106 1.36 16.31 -9.22
CA PHE A 106 2.02 15.46 -10.20
C PHE A 106 2.03 16.09 -11.60
N THR A 107 3.16 16.06 -12.30
CA THR A 107 3.24 16.45 -13.71
C THR A 107 3.69 15.24 -14.51
N PRO A 108 2.80 14.62 -15.31
CA PRO A 108 3.13 13.48 -16.15
C PRO A 108 4.27 13.83 -17.11
N ARG A 109 5.20 12.89 -17.31
CA ARG A 109 6.35 13.04 -18.21
C ARG A 109 6.26 11.99 -19.31
N GLY A 110 5.47 12.26 -20.34
CA GLY A 110 5.30 11.36 -21.49
C GLY A 110 4.20 10.31 -21.28
N PHE A 111 4.29 9.24 -22.08
CA PHE A 111 3.26 8.19 -22.16
C PHE A 111 3.39 7.09 -21.09
N ASP A 112 4.53 7.02 -20.41
CA ASP A 112 4.80 5.97 -19.42
C ASP A 112 4.03 6.21 -18.13
N ILE A 113 3.48 5.11 -17.58
CA ILE A 113 2.80 5.13 -16.30
C ILE A 113 3.86 5.10 -15.19
N VAL A 114 4.12 6.26 -14.59
CA VAL A 114 5.07 6.40 -13.48
C VAL A 114 4.35 6.20 -12.16
N ARG A 115 4.68 5.12 -11.45
CA ARG A 115 4.16 4.87 -10.09
C ARG A 115 4.91 5.70 -9.06
N GLY A 116 4.17 6.25 -8.09
CA GLY A 116 4.72 7.00 -6.95
C GLY A 116 5.17 6.11 -5.80
N ASP A 117 4.57 4.93 -5.69
CA ASP A 117 4.87 3.92 -4.68
C ASP A 117 4.53 2.51 -5.19
N GLN A 118 4.72 1.52 -4.31
CA GLN A 118 4.47 0.11 -4.57
C GLN A 118 3.11 -0.38 -4.04
N SER A 119 2.19 0.52 -3.66
CA SER A 119 0.89 0.16 -3.07
C SER A 119 0.18 -0.94 -3.84
N GLY A 120 -0.23 -2.01 -3.15
CA GLY A 120 -0.91 -3.15 -3.73
C GLY A 120 -0.02 -4.16 -4.47
N LEU A 121 1.28 -3.88 -4.66
CA LEU A 121 2.19 -4.85 -5.25
C LEU A 121 2.37 -6.06 -4.32
N SER A 122 2.43 -5.82 -3.00
CA SER A 122 2.49 -6.88 -2.01
C SER A 122 1.23 -7.77 -1.94
N LEU A 123 0.13 -7.39 -2.60
CA LEU A 123 -1.07 -8.23 -2.70
C LEU A 123 -0.95 -9.32 -3.77
N SER A 124 0.09 -9.33 -4.60
CA SER A 124 0.14 -10.14 -5.84
C SER A 124 0.06 -11.65 -5.60
N GLU A 125 0.82 -12.18 -4.66
CA GLU A 125 0.77 -13.59 -4.23
C GLU A 125 -0.38 -13.85 -3.27
N TYR A 126 -0.64 -12.91 -2.35
CA TYR A 126 -1.73 -13.03 -1.38
C TYR A 126 -3.10 -13.22 -2.03
N ARG A 127 -3.40 -12.45 -3.08
CA ARG A 127 -4.67 -12.53 -3.80
C ARG A 127 -4.88 -13.84 -4.55
N LEU A 128 -3.79 -14.51 -4.97
CA LEU A 128 -3.87 -15.83 -5.59
C LEU A 128 -4.26 -16.89 -4.55
N GLY A 129 -3.65 -16.84 -3.37
CA GLY A 129 -3.97 -17.77 -2.28
C GLY A 129 -5.37 -17.60 -1.72
N VAL A 130 -5.86 -16.36 -1.60
CA VAL A 130 -7.21 -16.07 -1.08
C VAL A 130 -8.29 -16.16 -2.17
N GLY A 131 -7.92 -16.01 -3.45
CA GLY A 131 -8.84 -16.06 -4.58
C GLY A 131 -9.68 -14.78 -4.74
N PHE A 132 -9.04 -13.61 -4.79
CA PHE A 132 -9.72 -12.34 -5.08
C PHE A 132 -9.06 -11.56 -6.21
N LEU A 133 -9.83 -10.70 -6.88
CA LEU A 133 -9.32 -9.80 -7.92
C LEU A 133 -9.08 -8.42 -7.34
N HIS A 134 -7.84 -7.94 -7.42
CA HIS A 134 -7.50 -6.57 -7.04
C HIS A 134 -7.65 -5.63 -8.24
N CYS A 135 -8.51 -4.63 -8.11
CA CYS A 135 -8.81 -3.63 -9.12
C CYS A 135 -8.59 -2.22 -8.56
N PRO A 136 -7.37 -1.67 -8.66
CA PRO A 136 -7.10 -0.30 -8.26
C PRO A 136 -7.69 0.67 -9.29
N VAL A 137 -8.80 1.32 -8.92
CA VAL A 137 -9.59 2.16 -9.83
C VAL A 137 -8.81 3.33 -10.45
N PRO A 138 -7.85 3.98 -9.76
CA PRO A 138 -7.03 5.02 -10.40
C PRO A 138 -6.25 4.55 -11.64
N PHE A 139 -6.01 3.24 -11.80
CA PHE A 139 -5.38 2.71 -13.01
C PHE A 139 -6.33 2.62 -14.20
N LEU A 140 -7.65 2.71 -13.98
CA LEU A 140 -8.63 2.77 -15.06
C LEU A 140 -8.51 4.12 -15.76
N GLY A 141 -7.95 4.10 -16.98
CA GLY A 141 -7.74 5.32 -17.75
C GLY A 141 -6.50 6.14 -17.34
N VAL A 142 -5.57 5.59 -16.56
CA VAL A 142 -4.35 6.29 -16.10
C VAL A 142 -3.49 6.88 -17.23
N ARG A 143 -3.60 6.35 -18.46
CA ARG A 143 -2.94 6.94 -19.64
C ARG A 143 -3.43 8.36 -19.96
N GLN A 144 -4.58 8.76 -19.42
CA GLN A 144 -5.16 10.10 -19.54
C GLN A 144 -4.83 10.99 -18.33
N ILE A 145 -3.84 10.63 -17.51
CA ILE A 145 -3.48 11.38 -16.30
C ILE A 145 -3.17 12.86 -16.59
N ALA A 146 -2.63 13.21 -17.76
CA ALA A 146 -2.42 14.61 -18.15
C ALA A 146 -3.75 15.40 -18.21
N GLU A 147 -4.80 14.78 -18.75
CA GLU A 147 -6.13 15.38 -18.80
C GLU A 147 -6.80 15.42 -17.43
N THR A 148 -6.65 14.36 -16.63
CA THR A 148 -7.11 14.38 -15.24
C THR A 148 -6.45 15.52 -14.46
N GLN A 149 -5.15 15.75 -14.66
CA GLN A 149 -4.43 16.86 -14.03
C GLN A 149 -4.88 18.22 -14.56
N ARG A 150 -5.18 18.34 -15.85
CA ARG A 150 -5.74 19.57 -16.43
C ARG A 150 -7.11 19.91 -15.81
N ILE A 151 -7.97 18.91 -15.62
CA ILE A 151 -9.26 19.09 -14.93
C ILE A 151 -9.03 19.50 -13.47
N SER A 152 -8.16 18.80 -12.74
CA SER A 152 -7.84 19.12 -11.34
C SER A 152 -7.30 20.54 -11.13
N ARG A 153 -6.71 21.15 -12.16
CA ARG A 153 -6.14 22.51 -12.14
C ARG A 153 -7.04 23.56 -12.81
N SER A 154 -8.22 23.18 -13.28
CA SER A 154 -9.11 24.09 -14.00
C SER A 154 -9.78 25.09 -13.04
N ARG A 155 -10.27 26.22 -13.57
CA ARG A 155 -10.95 27.25 -12.77
C ARG A 155 -12.25 26.73 -12.16
N GLU A 156 -12.92 25.81 -12.84
CA GLU A 156 -14.13 25.15 -12.38
C GLU A 156 -13.88 24.35 -11.09
N MET A 157 -12.65 23.91 -10.83
CA MET A 157 -12.32 23.13 -9.64
C MET A 157 -11.99 23.99 -8.40
N THR A 158 -11.92 25.32 -8.53
CA THR A 158 -11.59 26.24 -7.43
C THR A 158 -12.44 26.04 -6.16
N PRO A 159 -13.76 25.81 -6.20
CA PRO A 159 -14.57 25.60 -4.98
C PRO A 159 -14.18 24.37 -4.14
N TRP A 160 -13.49 23.41 -4.77
CA TRP A 160 -13.04 22.15 -4.15
C TRP A 160 -11.53 22.10 -3.94
N ASP A 161 -10.83 23.20 -4.23
CA ASP A 161 -9.40 23.35 -3.97
C ASP A 161 -9.15 24.04 -2.63
N VAL A 162 -9.12 23.26 -1.55
CA VAL A 162 -9.15 23.79 -0.17
C VAL A 162 -7.79 23.78 0.55
N ASP A 163 -6.76 23.12 0.00
CA ASP A 163 -5.46 22.97 0.64
C ASP A 163 -4.31 23.03 -0.38
N ALA A 164 -3.31 23.89 -0.17
CA ALA A 164 -2.19 24.01 -1.09
C ALA A 164 -1.25 22.79 -1.11
N GLY A 165 -1.20 21.99 -0.04
CA GLY A 165 -0.28 20.86 0.13
C GLY A 165 -0.91 19.47 0.01
N TYR A 166 -2.22 19.34 0.24
CA TYR A 166 -2.94 18.06 0.20
C TYR A 166 -4.32 18.20 -0.47
N SER A 167 -4.35 18.71 -1.71
CA SER A 167 -5.58 18.92 -2.48
C SER A 167 -5.77 17.95 -3.64
N ARG A 168 -7.00 17.44 -3.72
CA ARG A 168 -7.55 16.59 -4.79
C ARG A 168 -8.96 17.09 -5.16
N PRO A 169 -9.06 18.16 -5.97
CA PRO A 169 -10.34 18.83 -6.20
C PRO A 169 -11.40 17.93 -6.86
N ILE A 170 -11.00 17.05 -7.79
CA ILE A 170 -11.90 16.08 -8.42
C ILE A 170 -12.50 15.14 -7.36
N CYS A 171 -11.67 14.56 -6.50
CA CYS A 171 -12.12 13.69 -5.40
C CYS A 171 -13.11 14.41 -4.49
N ARG A 172 -12.77 15.64 -4.07
CA ARG A 172 -13.62 16.43 -3.18
C ARG A 172 -14.95 16.77 -3.83
N ARG A 173 -14.96 17.15 -5.11
CA ARG A 173 -16.19 17.39 -5.86
C ARG A 173 -17.08 16.14 -5.91
N ILE A 174 -16.51 14.98 -6.23
CA ILE A 174 -17.24 13.71 -6.30
C ILE A 174 -17.89 13.39 -4.94
N LEU A 175 -17.12 13.50 -3.85
CA LEU A 175 -17.60 13.16 -2.51
C LEU A 175 -18.66 14.13 -1.99
N GLU A 176 -18.45 15.44 -2.14
CA GLU A 176 -19.44 16.44 -1.71
C GLU A 176 -20.73 16.32 -2.53
N THR A 177 -20.62 16.05 -3.84
CA THR A 177 -21.80 15.81 -4.71
C THR A 177 -22.54 14.54 -4.30
N ALA A 178 -21.81 13.52 -3.83
CA ALA A 178 -22.39 12.28 -3.33
C ALA A 178 -23.03 12.41 -1.92
N GLY A 179 -23.01 13.60 -1.32
CA GLY A 179 -23.60 13.89 0.00
C GLY A 179 -22.65 13.67 1.18
N VAL A 180 -21.36 13.45 0.93
CA VAL A 180 -20.38 13.28 2.01
C VAL A 180 -20.01 14.65 2.61
N PRO A 181 -20.10 14.85 3.94
CA PRO A 181 -19.72 16.10 4.58
C PRO A 181 -18.24 16.46 4.34
N ARG A 182 -17.97 17.75 4.11
CA ARG A 182 -16.65 18.29 3.71
C ARG A 182 -15.54 17.97 4.70
N GLU A 183 -15.89 17.94 5.97
CA GLU A 183 -15.04 17.69 7.14
C GLU A 183 -14.81 16.21 7.43
N ALA A 184 -15.57 15.31 6.79
CA ALA A 184 -15.48 13.87 7.02
C ALA A 184 -14.28 13.21 6.33
N PHE A 185 -13.61 13.91 5.39
CA PHE A 185 -12.54 13.34 4.58
C PHE A 185 -11.48 14.35 4.17
N GLY A 186 -10.30 13.84 3.82
CA GLY A 186 -9.26 14.62 3.15
C GLY A 186 -8.60 15.69 4.02
N MET A 187 -8.76 15.60 5.35
CA MET A 187 -8.21 16.57 6.30
C MET A 187 -6.70 16.38 6.51
N ARG A 188 -6.22 15.12 6.48
CA ARG A 188 -4.81 14.75 6.63
C ARG A 188 -4.50 13.51 5.81
N LYS A 189 -3.24 13.36 5.37
CA LYS A 189 -2.77 12.14 4.72
C LYS A 189 -2.44 11.10 5.79
N GLN A 190 -3.14 9.97 5.74
CA GLN A 190 -2.88 8.80 6.57
C GLN A 190 -2.42 7.63 5.68
N THR A 191 -1.71 6.68 6.28
CA THR A 191 -1.18 5.50 5.61
C THR A 191 -1.39 4.31 6.53
N ALA A 192 -1.83 3.16 6.01
CA ALA A 192 -1.99 1.92 6.77
C ALA A 192 -0.88 0.89 6.51
N SER A 193 0.12 1.23 5.69
CA SER A 193 1.23 0.35 5.33
C SER A 193 2.03 -0.13 6.55
N VAL A 194 2.42 -1.40 6.54
CA VAL A 194 3.34 -1.97 7.53
C VAL A 194 4.76 -1.90 6.99
N LEU A 195 5.63 -1.15 7.68
CA LEU A 195 7.03 -0.96 7.27
C LEU A 195 7.94 -1.93 8.01
N PHE A 196 8.12 -3.14 7.46
CA PHE A 196 8.97 -4.18 8.03
C PHE A 196 10.45 -3.77 8.20
N PHE A 197 10.91 -2.80 7.41
CA PHE A 197 12.27 -2.30 7.49
C PHE A 197 12.49 -1.26 8.59
N GLU A 198 11.47 -0.80 9.31
CA GLU A 198 11.60 0.27 10.33
C GLU A 198 11.36 -0.18 11.80
N ARG A 199 11.15 -1.48 12.07
CA ARG A 199 10.69 -1.97 13.38
C ARG A 199 11.53 -3.15 13.92
N GLY A 200 11.73 -3.17 15.25
CA GLY A 200 12.38 -4.29 15.95
C GLY A 200 11.48 -5.54 16.10
N ASP A 201 10.16 -5.36 16.07
CA ASP A 201 9.15 -6.44 16.05
C ASP A 201 8.47 -6.51 14.67
N PHE A 202 9.31 -6.56 13.63
CA PHE A 202 8.84 -6.47 12.26
C PHE A 202 8.01 -7.69 11.84
N LEU A 203 8.33 -8.90 12.32
CA LEU A 203 7.56 -10.12 12.07
C LEU A 203 6.65 -10.50 13.24
N SER A 204 5.61 -11.28 12.93
CA SER A 204 4.84 -12.04 13.90
C SER A 204 5.71 -13.10 14.58
N PRO A 205 5.41 -13.50 15.83
CA PRO A 205 6.26 -14.45 16.55
C PRO A 205 6.53 -15.78 15.81
N PRO A 206 5.52 -16.43 15.16
CA PRO A 206 5.77 -17.64 14.38
C PRO A 206 6.69 -17.40 13.19
N SER A 207 6.53 -16.27 12.50
CA SER A 207 7.37 -15.90 11.36
C SER A 207 8.79 -15.58 11.75
N LEU A 208 8.98 -14.91 12.88
CA LEU A 208 10.30 -14.59 13.39
C LEU A 208 11.08 -15.87 13.73
N ALA A 209 10.41 -16.83 14.39
CA ALA A 209 11.00 -18.13 14.69
C ALA A 209 11.39 -18.90 13.41
N ASP A 210 10.47 -19.02 12.44
CA ASP A 210 10.76 -19.71 11.18
C ASP A 210 11.87 -19.01 10.38
N PHE A 211 11.89 -17.67 10.39
CA PHE A 211 12.90 -16.86 9.73
C PHE A 211 14.28 -17.05 10.37
N HIS A 212 14.38 -17.09 11.70
CA HIS A 212 15.64 -17.37 12.39
C HIS A 212 16.17 -18.77 12.06
N SER A 213 15.32 -19.79 12.09
CA SER A 213 15.72 -21.15 11.69
C SER A 213 16.08 -21.24 10.20
N TRP A 214 15.55 -20.38 9.34
CA TRP A 214 15.96 -20.27 7.95
C TRP A 214 17.33 -19.57 7.82
N LEU A 215 17.57 -18.50 8.57
CA LEU A 215 18.84 -17.79 8.60
C LEU A 215 19.99 -18.67 9.09
N GLU A 216 19.79 -19.44 10.15
CA GLU A 216 20.81 -20.36 10.68
C GLU A 216 21.25 -21.39 9.63
N ARG A 217 20.32 -21.86 8.80
CA ARG A 217 20.60 -22.86 7.74
C ARG A 217 21.28 -22.27 6.51
N HIS A 218 20.90 -21.05 6.10
CA HIS A 218 21.35 -20.47 4.82
C HIS A 218 22.45 -19.42 4.98
N MET A 219 22.49 -18.75 6.12
CA MET A 219 23.37 -17.63 6.42
C MET A 219 23.91 -17.73 7.87
N PRO A 220 24.73 -18.75 8.20
CA PRO A 220 25.32 -18.87 9.54
C PRO A 220 26.02 -17.58 9.98
N GLY A 221 25.74 -17.12 11.20
CA GLY A 221 26.26 -15.86 11.75
C GLY A 221 25.51 -14.59 11.33
N ALA A 222 24.55 -14.64 10.41
CA ALA A 222 23.75 -13.46 10.05
C ALA A 222 22.78 -13.04 11.17
N GLY A 223 22.29 -13.98 11.98
CA GLY A 223 21.43 -13.71 13.14
C GLY A 223 22.16 -13.08 14.33
N GLU A 224 23.50 -13.14 14.35
CA GLU A 224 24.34 -12.53 15.38
C GLU A 224 24.69 -11.07 15.07
N ALA A 225 24.16 -10.50 13.97
CA ALA A 225 24.33 -9.10 13.65
C ALA A 225 23.68 -8.24 14.74
N ALA A 226 24.47 -7.88 15.76
CA ALA A 226 24.04 -7.06 16.86
C ALA A 226 23.35 -5.78 16.33
N PRO A 227 22.27 -5.30 16.97
CA PRO A 227 21.74 -3.98 16.68
C PRO A 227 22.93 -3.03 16.75
N GLY A 228 23.26 -2.39 15.62
CA GLY A 228 24.48 -1.57 15.56
C GLY A 228 24.45 -0.59 16.72
N LEU A 229 25.53 -0.50 17.52
CA LEU A 229 25.62 0.35 18.72
C LEU A 229 25.13 1.81 18.48
N TRP A 230 25.13 2.23 17.21
CA TRP A 230 24.68 3.52 16.71
C TRP A 230 23.16 3.66 16.51
N GLN A 231 22.38 2.58 16.47
CA GLN A 231 20.93 2.59 16.16
C GLN A 231 20.09 3.20 17.28
N ALA A 232 20.36 2.84 18.54
CA ALA A 232 19.68 3.44 19.70
C ALA A 232 19.93 4.96 19.82
N PRO A 233 21.19 5.47 19.79
CA PRO A 233 21.43 6.90 19.83
C PRO A 233 20.93 7.63 18.57
N ALA A 234 21.01 7.02 17.38
CA ALA A 234 20.43 7.61 16.16
C ALA A 234 18.90 7.75 16.23
N ARG A 235 18.20 6.77 16.82
CA ARG A 235 16.73 6.85 17.05
C ARG A 235 16.38 7.97 18.03
N ALA A 236 17.12 8.09 19.13
CA ALA A 236 16.92 9.16 20.12
C ALA A 236 17.18 10.55 19.53
N ALA A 237 18.30 10.71 18.81
CA ALA A 237 18.65 11.96 18.12
C ALA A 237 17.61 12.35 17.06
N GLY A 238 17.11 11.39 16.28
CA GLY A 238 16.05 11.63 15.30
C GLY A 238 14.75 12.13 15.94
N ARG A 239 14.32 11.54 17.07
CA ARG A 239 13.11 11.98 17.80
C ARG A 239 13.25 13.41 18.33
N LEU A 240 14.39 13.74 18.93
CA LEU A 240 14.65 15.09 19.46
C LEU A 240 14.65 16.15 18.34
N LEU A 241 15.25 15.83 17.20
CA LEU A 241 15.27 16.72 16.03
C LEU A 241 13.88 16.89 15.41
N ASP A 242 13.08 15.81 15.33
CA ASP A 242 11.71 15.87 14.83
C ASP A 242 10.79 16.68 15.77
N GLU A 243 10.96 16.61 17.08
CA GLU A 243 10.22 17.45 18.04
C GLU A 243 10.64 18.92 17.97
N ALA A 244 11.95 19.20 17.93
CA ALA A 244 12.45 20.56 17.79
C ALA A 244 11.96 21.23 16.48
N ALA A 245 11.84 20.46 15.40
CA ALA A 245 11.34 20.94 14.11
C ALA A 245 9.83 21.28 14.13
N ARG A 246 9.03 20.68 15.02
CA ARG A 246 7.60 21.02 15.18
C ARG A 246 7.40 22.43 15.76
N LEU A 247 8.38 22.94 16.49
CA LEU A 247 8.34 24.26 17.11
C LEU A 247 8.73 25.39 16.14
N SER A 248 9.48 25.11 15.07
CA SER A 248 9.81 26.11 14.04
C SER A 248 10.06 25.49 12.65
N PRO A 249 8.98 25.17 11.89
CA PRO A 249 9.06 24.41 10.64
C PRO A 249 9.86 25.09 9.52
N HIS A 250 9.88 26.43 9.50
CA HIS A 250 10.45 27.19 8.38
C HIS A 250 11.95 27.50 8.54
N ARG A 251 12.47 27.62 9.77
CA ARG A 251 13.89 27.94 10.03
C ARG A 251 14.78 26.71 10.15
N LEU A 252 14.20 25.53 10.40
CA LEU A 252 14.95 24.31 10.72
C LEU A 252 14.82 23.22 9.64
N ARG A 253 14.37 23.53 8.42
CA ARG A 253 14.16 22.56 7.33
C ARG A 253 15.36 21.63 7.08
N LEU A 254 16.59 22.17 7.11
CA LEU A 254 17.81 21.39 6.93
C LEU A 254 18.05 20.42 8.10
N LEU A 255 17.89 20.91 9.33
CA LEU A 255 18.03 20.09 10.55
C LEU A 255 16.93 19.03 10.64
N GLN A 256 15.71 19.35 10.22
CA GLN A 256 14.61 18.40 10.08
C GLN A 256 14.98 17.32 9.06
N SER A 257 15.47 17.68 7.88
CA SER A 257 15.87 16.72 6.86
C SER A 257 17.00 15.79 7.31
N LEU A 258 17.96 16.31 8.09
CA LEU A 258 19.04 15.53 8.68
C LEU A 258 18.54 14.62 9.81
N GLY A 259 17.71 15.12 10.71
CA GLY A 259 17.10 14.36 11.80
C GLY A 259 16.24 13.21 11.28
N THR A 260 15.41 13.46 10.28
CA THR A 260 14.60 12.42 9.62
C THR A 260 15.49 11.36 8.96
N ARG A 261 16.60 11.74 8.31
CA ARG A 261 17.55 10.79 7.70
C ARG A 261 18.29 9.94 8.75
N ILE A 262 18.78 10.57 9.81
CA ILE A 262 19.49 9.88 10.91
C ILE A 262 18.53 8.93 11.63
N GLY A 263 17.34 9.40 11.97
CA GLY A 263 16.30 8.59 12.58
C GLY A 263 15.87 7.42 11.70
N ALA A 264 15.68 7.65 10.39
CA ALA A 264 15.34 6.59 9.44
C ALA A 264 16.45 5.53 9.35
N ARG A 265 17.73 5.94 9.34
CA ARG A 265 18.86 5.01 9.33
C ARG A 265 18.95 4.21 10.64
N GLY A 266 18.67 4.84 11.77
CA GLY A 266 18.65 4.18 13.09
C GLY A 266 17.48 3.22 13.29
N ARG A 267 16.40 3.35 12.52
CA ARG A 267 15.23 2.44 12.54
C ARG A 267 15.38 1.22 11.62
N ARG A 268 16.40 1.18 10.75
CA ARG A 268 16.55 0.11 9.77
C ARG A 268 16.81 -1.23 10.43
N GLU A 269 15.97 -2.21 10.09
CA GLU A 269 16.13 -3.60 10.49
C GLU A 269 17.22 -4.28 9.63
N PRO A 270 18.39 -4.66 10.19
CA PRO A 270 19.50 -5.24 9.42
C PRO A 270 19.17 -6.57 8.75
N LEU A 271 18.25 -7.35 9.33
CA LEU A 271 17.85 -8.65 8.81
C LEU A 271 16.83 -8.55 7.66
N PHE A 272 16.23 -7.37 7.44
CA PHE A 272 15.21 -7.15 6.41
C PHE A 272 15.66 -7.57 5.01
N ARG A 273 16.95 -7.42 4.68
CA ARG A 273 17.52 -7.83 3.39
C ARG A 273 17.38 -9.32 3.07
N TYR A 274 17.24 -10.17 4.10
CA TYR A 274 17.09 -11.61 3.96
C TYR A 274 15.62 -12.05 3.93
N LEU A 275 14.69 -11.13 4.17
CA LEU A 275 13.28 -11.44 4.29
C LEU A 275 12.69 -11.91 2.96
N PHE A 276 13.11 -11.31 1.84
CA PHE A 276 12.61 -11.69 0.51
C PHE A 276 13.00 -13.12 0.11
N PRO A 277 14.29 -13.54 0.16
CA PRO A 277 14.66 -14.93 -0.11
C PRO A 277 13.92 -15.95 0.78
N TRP A 278 13.81 -15.67 2.08
CA TRP A 278 13.05 -16.50 3.01
C TRP A 278 11.59 -16.65 2.59
N ALA A 279 10.89 -15.53 2.38
CA ALA A 279 9.48 -15.54 2.02
C ALA A 279 9.24 -16.23 0.67
N LEU A 280 10.14 -16.03 -0.30
CA LEU A 280 10.05 -16.66 -1.62
C LEU A 280 10.20 -18.18 -1.54
N GLU A 281 11.16 -18.68 -0.76
CA GLU A 281 11.34 -20.13 -0.57
C GLU A 281 10.10 -20.77 0.06
N ARG A 282 9.51 -20.11 1.07
CA ARG A 282 8.28 -20.60 1.71
C ARG A 282 7.06 -20.49 0.81
N ALA A 283 6.91 -19.41 0.06
CA ALA A 283 5.83 -19.27 -0.92
C ALA A 283 5.90 -20.36 -1.98
N ARG A 284 7.10 -20.70 -2.48
CA ARG A 284 7.31 -21.78 -3.45
C ARG A 284 6.78 -23.13 -2.97
N GLN A 285 6.86 -23.42 -1.67
CA GLN A 285 6.37 -24.69 -1.10
C GLN A 285 4.86 -24.89 -1.31
N ARG A 286 4.08 -23.80 -1.50
CA ARG A 286 2.64 -23.87 -1.80
C ARG A 286 2.32 -24.34 -3.21
N TYR A 287 3.23 -24.16 -4.16
CA TYR A 287 2.98 -24.45 -5.57
C TYR A 287 3.42 -25.87 -6.00
N GLY A 288 3.99 -26.66 -5.07
CA GLY A 288 4.54 -27.99 -5.38
C GLY A 288 5.71 -27.94 -6.39
N SER A 289 6.19 -29.11 -6.81
CA SER A 289 7.07 -29.20 -7.98
C SER A 289 6.23 -28.98 -9.24
N LEU A 290 6.62 -28.01 -10.07
CA LEU A 290 6.07 -27.90 -11.42
C LEU A 290 6.29 -29.25 -12.14
N PRO A 291 5.28 -29.80 -12.84
CA PRO A 291 5.54 -30.89 -13.75
C PRO A 291 6.63 -30.47 -14.73
N GLU A 292 7.52 -31.40 -15.10
CA GLU A 292 8.50 -31.22 -16.18
C GLU A 292 7.84 -30.46 -17.34
N PRO A 293 8.45 -29.37 -17.84
CA PRO A 293 7.86 -28.59 -18.92
C PRO A 293 7.53 -29.53 -20.07
N ARG A 294 6.24 -29.63 -20.43
CA ARG A 294 5.83 -30.39 -21.60
C ARG A 294 6.71 -29.96 -22.77
N ALA A 295 7.31 -30.94 -23.45
CA ALA A 295 8.13 -30.70 -24.62
C ALA A 295 7.43 -29.67 -25.51
N ARG A 296 8.18 -28.62 -25.91
CA ARG A 296 7.63 -27.58 -26.79
C ARG A 296 6.96 -28.29 -27.97
N PRO A 297 5.68 -27.98 -28.29
CA PRO A 297 5.09 -28.52 -29.50
C PRO A 297 6.01 -28.18 -30.67
N GLU A 298 6.29 -29.16 -31.52
CA GLU A 298 7.15 -28.96 -32.68
C GLU A 298 6.68 -27.72 -33.46
N PRO A 299 7.62 -26.88 -33.94
CA PRO A 299 7.27 -25.73 -34.74
C PRO A 299 6.40 -26.20 -35.90
N ARG A 300 5.21 -25.61 -36.04
CA ARG A 300 4.32 -25.91 -37.18
C ARG A 300 5.13 -25.69 -38.46
N PRO A 301 5.10 -26.64 -39.41
CA PRO A 301 5.77 -26.46 -40.69
C PRO A 301 5.23 -25.18 -41.36
N PRO A 302 6.09 -24.43 -42.07
CA PRO A 302 5.67 -23.22 -42.76
C PRO A 302 4.51 -23.56 -43.69
N VAL A 303 3.43 -22.79 -43.58
CA VAL A 303 2.30 -22.86 -44.51
C VAL A 303 2.85 -22.45 -45.87
N GLY A 304 2.95 -23.40 -46.80
CA GLY A 304 3.33 -23.12 -48.17
C GLY A 304 2.33 -22.13 -48.75
N ILE A 305 2.84 -21.00 -49.26
CA ILE A 305 2.06 -20.11 -50.11
C ILE A 305 1.75 -20.92 -51.37
N VAL A 306 0.48 -21.23 -51.56
CA VAL A 306 0.00 -21.78 -52.83
C VAL A 306 -0.19 -20.59 -53.74
N ASP A 307 0.74 -20.38 -54.67
CA ASP A 307 0.53 -19.48 -55.79
C ASP A 307 -0.52 -20.11 -56.73
N GLY A 308 -1.68 -19.48 -56.81
CA GLY A 308 -2.78 -19.79 -57.70
C GLY A 308 -3.63 -18.56 -57.96
#